data_AF-A0A1I8ANW2-F1
#
_entry.id   AF-A0A1I8ANW2-F1
#
_cell.length_a   1.000
_cell.length_b   1.000
_cell.length_c   1.000
_cell.angle_alpha   90.00
_cell.angle_beta   90.00
_cell.angle_gamma   90.00
#
_symmetry.space_group_name_H-M   'P 1'
#
loop_
_entity.id
_entity.type
_entity.pdbx_description
1 polymer ?
#
loop_
_entity_poly.entity_id
_entity_poly.type
_entity_poly.pdbx_seq_one_letter_code
_entity_poly.pdbx_strand_id
1 'polypeptide(L)'
;MPEAYLLKQLEDFAKGTRLNESMQYVARGMKPDDMKELATYYAKLPAPAINVPSSEANLARGEALFHKGDWKQNVPACISCHGSQGEGVGASFPPLAAQQAEYLFSQLSAWKGGHRHNSPQSLMDDIASRLSYEDLYANRELFMKDTQNNGRSKPAMSGGRRLAWGAGIGVLLFAIGYGMNAKGWLSFSLGSPDNGTTQLGEATYSREAMEADRKAQSKDKHSVTAGMPVGADGYYVPPPESSIPDTPYPAYRSKTKAISTLEDRIIGCFTYSMNAQASSSGVAPPAGSDVYRDLMTYMYWMSDGAPTGQKLPGAGFPKVKKTELGYDVARGKEVYTNNCVLCHAVDGQGQKDAES
;
A
#
# COMPACT_ATOMS: atom_id res chain seq x y z
N MET A 1 -6.64 -26.25 -1.03
CA MET A 1 -6.90 -25.75 -2.40
C MET A 1 -8.38 -25.43 -2.53
N PRO A 2 -8.80 -24.33 -3.18
CA PRO A 2 -10.22 -24.03 -3.37
C PRO A 2 -10.94 -25.06 -4.27
N GLU A 3 -12.15 -25.48 -3.90
CA GLU A 3 -12.96 -26.45 -4.66
C GLU A 3 -13.18 -26.01 -6.12
N ALA A 4 -13.64 -24.76 -6.30
CA ALA A 4 -13.91 -24.20 -7.62
C ALA A 4 -12.66 -24.16 -8.52
N TYR A 5 -11.47 -23.97 -7.94
CA TYR A 5 -10.21 -24.05 -8.68
C TYR A 5 -9.93 -25.48 -9.14
N LEU A 6 -10.06 -26.46 -8.24
CA LEU A 6 -9.81 -27.87 -8.55
C LEU A 6 -10.75 -28.37 -9.66
N LEU A 7 -12.05 -28.07 -9.54
CA LEU A 7 -13.05 -28.40 -10.55
C LEU A 7 -12.68 -27.79 -11.90
N LYS A 8 -12.38 -26.49 -11.94
CA LYS A 8 -11.95 -25.81 -13.17
C LYS A 8 -10.73 -26.50 -13.81
N GLN A 9 -9.73 -26.88 -13.01
CA GLN A 9 -8.54 -27.54 -13.55
C GLN A 9 -8.83 -28.93 -14.12
N LEU A 10 -9.70 -29.72 -13.49
CA LEU A 10 -10.14 -31.02 -14.02
C LEU A 10 -10.87 -30.85 -15.36
N GLU A 11 -11.80 -29.90 -15.43
CA GLU A 11 -12.49 -29.57 -16.68
C GLU A 11 -11.54 -29.10 -17.77
N ASP A 12 -10.55 -28.27 -17.44
CA ASP A 12 -9.57 -27.76 -18.40
C ASP A 12 -8.69 -28.89 -18.96
N PHE A 13 -8.33 -29.89 -18.14
CA PHE A 13 -7.67 -31.09 -18.62
C PHE A 13 -8.58 -31.91 -19.54
N ALA A 14 -9.84 -32.13 -19.15
CA ALA A 14 -10.78 -32.90 -19.96
C ALA A 14 -11.02 -32.26 -21.35
N LYS A 15 -11.17 -30.93 -21.37
CA LYS A 15 -11.37 -30.12 -22.60
C LYS A 15 -10.09 -29.92 -23.42
N GLY A 16 -8.92 -30.22 -22.84
CA GLY A 16 -7.62 -30.02 -23.49
C GLY A 16 -7.13 -28.57 -23.49
N THR A 17 -7.78 -27.66 -22.77
CA THR A 17 -7.33 -26.27 -22.57
C THR A 17 -6.15 -26.19 -21.58
N ARG A 18 -5.90 -27.27 -20.84
CA ARG A 18 -4.67 -27.51 -20.09
C ARG A 18 -4.05 -28.84 -20.54
N LEU A 19 -2.79 -28.80 -20.94
CA LEU A 19 -2.07 -29.97 -21.45
C LEU A 19 -1.27 -30.67 -20.35
N ASN A 20 -1.52 -31.96 -20.16
CA ASN A 20 -0.68 -32.90 -19.42
C ASN A 20 -1.14 -34.32 -19.78
N GLU A 21 -0.27 -35.12 -20.38
CA GLU A 21 -0.64 -36.42 -20.96
C GLU A 21 -1.30 -37.36 -19.94
N SER A 22 -0.76 -37.42 -18.72
CA SER A 22 -1.28 -38.26 -17.65
C SER A 22 -2.63 -37.77 -17.13
N MET A 23 -2.74 -36.47 -16.81
CA MET A 23 -3.97 -35.92 -16.23
C MET A 23 -5.11 -35.81 -17.25
N GLN A 24 -4.81 -35.57 -18.53
CA GLN A 24 -5.84 -35.54 -19.57
C GLN A 24 -6.49 -36.90 -19.76
N TYR A 25 -5.71 -37.98 -19.74
CA TYR A 25 -6.23 -39.33 -19.85
C TYR A 25 -7.24 -39.63 -18.73
N VAL A 26 -6.89 -39.27 -17.49
CA VAL A 26 -7.78 -39.43 -16.33
C VAL A 26 -9.01 -38.54 -16.45
N ALA A 27 -8.83 -37.24 -16.67
CA ALA A 27 -9.92 -36.27 -16.64
C ALA A 27 -10.96 -36.50 -17.75
N ARG A 28 -10.55 -36.92 -18.96
CA ARG A 28 -11.49 -37.21 -20.06
C ARG A 28 -12.42 -38.38 -19.76
N GLY A 29 -12.01 -39.31 -18.90
CA GLY A 29 -12.83 -40.46 -18.51
C GLY A 29 -13.80 -40.17 -17.37
N MET A 30 -13.71 -39.00 -16.70
CA MET A 30 -14.54 -38.67 -15.55
C MET A 30 -15.87 -38.05 -15.95
N LYS A 31 -16.94 -38.33 -15.20
CA LYS A 31 -18.21 -37.60 -15.34
C LYS A 31 -18.13 -36.24 -14.65
N PRO A 32 -18.94 -35.24 -15.06
CA PRO A 32 -18.96 -33.94 -14.41
C PRO A 32 -19.24 -33.99 -12.90
N ASP A 33 -20.16 -34.86 -12.47
CA ASP A 33 -20.48 -35.04 -11.05
C ASP A 33 -19.30 -35.62 -10.27
N ASP A 34 -18.57 -36.59 -10.85
CA ASP A 34 -17.38 -37.19 -10.23
C ASP A 34 -16.25 -36.16 -10.09
N MET A 35 -16.06 -35.28 -11.09
CA MET A 35 -15.08 -34.19 -11.01
C MET A 35 -15.41 -33.23 -9.85
N LYS A 36 -16.69 -32.90 -9.68
CA LYS A 36 -17.16 -32.04 -8.60
C LYS A 36 -16.98 -32.68 -7.23
N GLU A 37 -17.33 -33.96 -7.11
CA GLU A 37 -17.14 -34.70 -5.86
C GLU A 37 -15.66 -34.79 -5.46
N LEU A 38 -14.79 -35.09 -6.44
CA LEU A 38 -13.34 -35.14 -6.24
C LEU A 38 -12.79 -33.77 -5.79
N ALA A 39 -13.22 -32.69 -6.45
CA ALA A 39 -12.85 -31.33 -6.09
C ALA A 39 -13.30 -30.98 -4.66
N THR A 40 -14.53 -31.36 -4.29
CA THR A 40 -15.11 -31.14 -2.95
C THR A 40 -14.32 -31.89 -1.88
N TYR A 41 -13.92 -33.13 -2.16
CA TYR A 41 -13.15 -33.96 -1.24
C TYR A 41 -11.76 -33.35 -0.96
N TYR A 42 -10.98 -33.08 -2.01
CA TYR A 42 -9.62 -32.56 -1.86
C TYR A 42 -9.57 -31.14 -1.32
N ALA A 43 -10.61 -30.33 -1.52
CA ALA A 43 -10.69 -28.98 -0.96
C ALA A 43 -10.71 -28.96 0.57
N LYS A 44 -11.14 -30.05 1.21
CA LYS A 44 -11.25 -30.19 2.67
C LYS A 44 -9.98 -30.73 3.33
N LEU A 45 -9.02 -31.23 2.56
CA LEU A 45 -7.79 -31.79 3.11
C LEU A 45 -6.82 -30.68 3.55
N PRO A 46 -6.04 -30.91 4.63
CA PRO A 46 -5.01 -29.97 5.05
C PRO A 46 -3.92 -29.85 3.97
N ALA A 47 -3.27 -28.69 3.92
CA ALA A 47 -2.13 -28.48 3.03
C ALA A 47 -0.97 -29.40 3.45
N PRO A 48 -0.30 -30.09 2.50
CA PRO A 48 0.84 -30.94 2.82
C PRO A 48 2.05 -30.10 3.21
N ALA A 49 2.84 -30.57 4.19
CA ALA A 49 4.15 -29.99 4.45
C ALA A 49 5.16 -30.51 3.42
N ILE A 50 5.81 -29.60 2.69
CA ILE A 50 6.85 -29.94 1.71
C ILE A 50 8.18 -29.35 2.20
N ASN A 51 9.23 -30.19 2.23
CA ASN A 51 10.58 -29.77 2.58
C ASN A 51 11.56 -30.37 1.54
N VAL A 52 12.22 -29.52 0.76
CA VAL A 52 13.21 -29.91 -0.24
C VAL A 52 14.38 -28.91 -0.19
N PRO A 53 15.64 -29.36 -0.38
CA PRO A 53 16.80 -28.46 -0.37
C PRO A 53 16.74 -27.38 -1.47
N SER A 54 17.25 -26.20 -1.16
CA SER A 54 17.30 -25.02 -2.04
C SER A 54 18.62 -24.26 -1.86
N SER A 55 19.05 -23.51 -2.87
CA SER A 55 20.25 -22.67 -2.80
C SER A 55 19.93 -21.25 -2.32
N GLU A 56 20.83 -20.62 -1.57
CA GLU A 56 20.61 -19.30 -0.97
C GLU A 56 20.37 -18.18 -2.01
N ALA A 57 21.05 -18.24 -3.16
CA ALA A 57 20.90 -17.24 -4.23
C ALA A 57 19.52 -17.30 -4.90
N ASN A 58 19.00 -18.50 -5.15
CA ASN A 58 17.66 -18.68 -5.73
C ASN A 58 16.56 -18.22 -4.76
N LEU A 59 16.74 -18.44 -3.46
CA LEU A 59 15.81 -17.93 -2.45
C LEU A 59 15.71 -16.41 -2.47
N ALA A 60 16.85 -15.70 -2.53
CA ALA A 60 16.85 -14.23 -2.53
C ALA A 60 16.14 -13.65 -3.78
N ARG A 61 16.38 -14.23 -4.96
CA ARG A 61 15.70 -13.79 -6.19
C ARG A 61 14.21 -14.13 -6.16
N GLY A 62 13.84 -15.33 -5.72
CA GLY A 62 12.44 -15.74 -5.56
C GLY A 62 11.69 -14.83 -4.58
N GLU A 63 12.29 -14.53 -3.43
CA GLU A 63 11.72 -13.64 -2.40
C GLU A 63 11.51 -12.21 -2.95
N ALA A 64 12.46 -11.69 -3.72
CA ALA A 64 12.31 -10.40 -4.38
C ALA A 64 11.14 -10.38 -5.37
N LEU A 65 11.03 -11.38 -6.25
CA LEU A 65 9.92 -11.48 -7.20
C LEU A 65 8.57 -11.63 -6.49
N PHE A 66 8.52 -12.43 -5.43
CA PHE A 66 7.31 -12.70 -4.69
C PHE A 66 6.78 -11.47 -3.95
N HIS A 67 7.63 -10.77 -3.19
CA HIS A 67 7.20 -9.65 -2.36
C HIS A 67 7.24 -8.28 -3.06
N LYS A 68 8.14 -8.10 -4.03
CA LYS A 68 8.38 -6.79 -4.68
C LYS A 68 8.07 -6.79 -6.17
N GLY A 69 8.14 -7.95 -6.81
CA GLY A 69 8.06 -8.07 -8.27
C GLY A 69 9.34 -7.53 -8.94
N ASP A 70 9.24 -7.34 -10.26
CA ASP A 70 10.27 -6.69 -11.07
C ASP A 70 9.61 -5.70 -12.05
N TRP A 71 9.42 -4.47 -11.57
CA TRP A 71 8.78 -3.41 -12.36
C TRP A 71 9.61 -2.97 -13.57
N LYS A 72 10.91 -3.30 -13.64
CA LYS A 72 11.69 -3.05 -14.87
C LYS A 72 11.22 -3.95 -16.02
N GLN A 73 10.71 -5.13 -15.68
CA GLN A 73 10.13 -6.11 -16.61
C GLN A 73 8.60 -6.07 -16.61
N ASN A 74 7.97 -5.11 -15.92
CA ASN A 74 6.53 -5.05 -15.68
C ASN A 74 5.96 -6.33 -15.05
N VAL A 75 6.71 -6.94 -14.13
CA VAL A 75 6.26 -8.10 -13.36
C VAL A 75 5.79 -7.61 -11.99
N PRO A 76 4.49 -7.66 -11.67
CA PRO A 76 4.01 -7.32 -10.33
C PRO A 76 4.48 -8.34 -9.30
N ALA A 77 4.50 -7.95 -8.02
CA ALA A 77 4.77 -8.88 -6.93
C ALA A 77 3.71 -9.99 -6.90
N CYS A 78 4.13 -11.25 -6.78
CA CYS A 78 3.21 -12.39 -6.76
C CYS A 78 2.17 -12.28 -5.61
N ILE A 79 2.57 -11.72 -4.46
CA ILE A 79 1.68 -11.50 -3.29
C ILE A 79 0.47 -10.64 -3.61
N SER A 80 0.56 -9.78 -4.64
CA SER A 80 -0.52 -8.86 -5.02
C SER A 80 -1.78 -9.60 -5.50
N CYS A 81 -1.61 -10.85 -5.94
CA CYS A 81 -2.70 -11.70 -6.41
C CYS A 81 -2.83 -13.00 -5.59
N HIS A 82 -1.71 -13.58 -5.16
CA HIS A 82 -1.69 -14.91 -4.54
C HIS A 82 -1.74 -14.92 -3.01
N GLY A 83 -1.97 -13.76 -2.37
CA GLY A 83 -2.01 -13.64 -0.91
C GLY A 83 -0.64 -13.34 -0.33
N SER A 84 -0.62 -12.84 0.91
CA SER A 84 0.59 -12.32 1.55
C SER A 84 1.67 -13.39 1.79
N GLN A 85 1.26 -14.65 1.97
CA GLN A 85 2.09 -15.84 2.14
C GLN A 85 1.96 -16.83 0.96
N GLY A 86 1.21 -16.49 -0.08
CA GLY A 86 0.97 -17.39 -1.22
C GLY A 86 -0.13 -18.42 -0.94
N GLU A 87 -0.98 -18.17 0.04
CA GLU A 87 -2.11 -18.99 0.48
C GLU A 87 -3.32 -18.95 -0.48
N GLY A 88 -3.28 -18.07 -1.47
CA GLY A 88 -4.31 -17.88 -2.48
C GLY A 88 -5.45 -16.96 -2.03
N VAL A 89 -6.13 -16.38 -3.02
CA VAL A 89 -7.26 -15.47 -2.82
C VAL A 89 -8.44 -15.94 -3.68
N GLY A 90 -9.47 -16.46 -3.03
CA GLY A 90 -10.66 -17.00 -3.69
C GLY A 90 -10.35 -18.13 -4.68
N ALA A 91 -11.21 -18.31 -5.69
CA ALA A 91 -11.05 -19.37 -6.69
C ALA A 91 -10.12 -18.98 -7.86
N SER A 92 -9.98 -17.67 -8.11
CA SER A 92 -9.26 -17.13 -9.26
C SER A 92 -7.74 -17.15 -9.07
N PHE A 93 -7.27 -16.99 -7.84
CA PHE A 93 -5.85 -16.92 -7.49
C PHE A 93 -5.50 -18.07 -6.55
N PRO A 94 -5.10 -19.24 -7.07
CA PRO A 94 -4.82 -20.41 -6.24
C PRO A 94 -3.60 -20.20 -5.33
N PRO A 95 -3.48 -20.99 -4.25
CA PRO A 95 -2.26 -20.97 -3.45
C PRO A 95 -1.04 -21.44 -4.26
N LEU A 96 0.07 -20.78 -4.00
CA LEU A 96 1.41 -21.13 -4.42
C LEU A 96 2.18 -21.83 -3.28
N ALA A 97 1.86 -21.48 -2.04
CA ALA A 97 2.40 -22.13 -0.85
C ALA A 97 2.09 -23.64 -0.85
N ALA A 98 3.02 -24.43 -0.32
CA ALA A 98 2.92 -25.89 -0.23
C ALA A 98 2.73 -26.63 -1.57
N GLN A 99 2.96 -25.97 -2.71
CA GLN A 99 3.09 -26.64 -4.01
C GLN A 99 4.49 -27.21 -4.19
N GLN A 100 4.60 -28.29 -4.96
CA GLN A 100 5.91 -28.86 -5.29
C GLN A 100 6.69 -27.89 -6.19
N ALA A 101 7.98 -27.71 -5.92
CA ALA A 101 8.86 -26.86 -6.73
C ALA A 101 8.79 -27.20 -8.21
N GLU A 102 8.92 -28.48 -8.57
CA GLU A 102 8.87 -28.89 -9.98
C GLU A 102 7.49 -28.67 -10.61
N TYR A 103 6.43 -28.75 -9.80
CA TYR A 103 5.11 -28.38 -10.26
C TYR A 103 5.03 -26.88 -10.58
N LEU A 104 5.49 -26.00 -9.68
CA LEU A 104 5.50 -24.54 -9.92
C LEU A 104 6.34 -24.18 -11.15
N PHE A 105 7.53 -24.74 -11.26
CA PHE A 105 8.42 -24.54 -12.41
C PHE A 105 7.77 -24.99 -13.72
N SER A 106 7.17 -26.18 -13.75
CA SER A 106 6.50 -26.70 -14.94
C SER A 106 5.28 -25.87 -15.33
N GLN A 107 4.52 -25.33 -14.37
CA GLN A 107 3.37 -24.47 -14.67
C GLN A 107 3.82 -23.14 -15.29
N LEU A 108 4.80 -22.48 -14.68
CA LEU A 108 5.36 -21.24 -15.21
C LEU A 108 6.00 -21.44 -16.59
N SER A 109 6.72 -22.54 -16.77
CA SER A 109 7.33 -22.90 -18.06
C SER A 109 6.27 -23.18 -19.12
N ALA A 110 5.17 -23.85 -18.75
CA ALA A 110 4.06 -24.11 -19.67
C ALA A 110 3.37 -22.82 -20.13
N TRP A 111 3.14 -21.84 -19.24
CA TRP A 111 2.64 -20.52 -19.66
C TRP A 111 3.65 -19.78 -20.53
N LYS A 112 4.91 -19.71 -20.11
CA LYS A 112 5.98 -19.03 -20.86
C LYS A 112 6.15 -19.59 -22.27
N GLY A 113 6.08 -20.92 -22.40
CA GLY A 113 6.21 -21.62 -23.67
C GLY A 113 4.91 -21.74 -24.47
N GLY A 114 3.80 -21.15 -24.02
CA GLY A 114 2.51 -21.23 -24.71
C GLY A 114 1.87 -22.63 -24.76
N HIS A 115 2.18 -23.49 -23.79
CA HIS A 115 1.56 -24.80 -23.62
C HIS A 115 0.41 -24.78 -22.61
N ARG A 116 0.18 -23.64 -21.94
CA ARG A 116 -0.92 -23.41 -21.00
C ARG A 116 -1.48 -22.02 -21.21
N HIS A 117 -2.81 -21.92 -21.38
CA HIS A 117 -3.52 -20.67 -21.70
C HIS A 117 -4.83 -20.48 -20.92
N ASN A 118 -4.98 -21.20 -19.81
CA ASN A 118 -6.23 -21.27 -19.06
C ASN A 118 -6.30 -20.28 -17.89
N SER A 119 -5.47 -19.24 -17.87
CA SER A 119 -5.48 -18.22 -16.82
C SER A 119 -6.55 -17.15 -17.09
N PRO A 120 -7.30 -16.69 -16.08
CA PRO A 120 -8.27 -15.60 -16.27
C PRO A 120 -7.58 -14.37 -16.86
N GLN A 121 -8.19 -13.76 -17.89
CA GLN A 121 -7.67 -12.58 -18.60
C GLN A 121 -6.21 -12.73 -19.08
N SER A 122 -5.73 -13.96 -19.28
CA SER A 122 -4.35 -14.26 -19.69
C SER A 122 -3.28 -13.70 -18.74
N LEU A 123 -3.61 -13.50 -17.45
CA LEU A 123 -2.71 -12.88 -16.47
C LEU A 123 -1.40 -13.66 -16.31
N MET A 124 -1.46 -14.98 -16.14
CA MET A 124 -0.25 -15.79 -15.95
C MET A 124 0.51 -16.02 -17.24
N ASP A 125 -0.17 -16.01 -18.38
CA ASP A 125 0.44 -16.03 -19.70
C ASP A 125 1.36 -14.82 -19.88
N ASP A 126 0.84 -13.64 -19.58
CA ASP A 126 1.57 -12.37 -19.66
C ASP A 126 2.73 -12.31 -18.66
N ILE A 127 2.47 -12.63 -17.39
CA ILE A 127 3.51 -12.64 -16.34
C ILE A 127 4.64 -13.61 -16.69
N ALA A 128 4.33 -14.86 -17.03
CA ALA A 128 5.34 -15.87 -17.32
C ALA A 128 6.16 -15.53 -18.57
N SER A 129 5.56 -14.87 -19.56
CA SER A 129 6.27 -14.43 -20.76
C SER A 129 7.43 -13.46 -20.44
N ARG A 130 7.26 -12.61 -19.42
CA ARG A 130 8.22 -11.57 -18.98
C ARG A 130 9.30 -12.10 -18.03
N LEU A 131 9.11 -13.28 -17.44
CA LEU A 131 10.10 -13.89 -16.55
C LEU A 131 11.20 -14.61 -17.34
N SER A 132 12.45 -14.51 -16.90
CA SER A 132 13.53 -15.38 -17.42
C SER A 132 13.37 -16.81 -16.91
N TYR A 133 14.03 -17.80 -17.54
CA TYR A 133 14.05 -19.16 -16.99
C TYR A 133 14.73 -19.23 -15.62
N GLU A 134 15.72 -18.38 -15.35
CA GLU A 134 16.34 -18.22 -14.04
C GLU A 134 15.32 -17.74 -13.00
N ASP A 135 14.44 -16.80 -13.37
CA ASP A 135 13.34 -16.36 -12.50
C ASP A 135 12.34 -17.49 -12.22
N LEU A 136 12.05 -18.34 -13.22
CA LEU A 136 11.18 -19.51 -13.03
C LEU A 136 11.81 -20.50 -12.04
N TYR A 137 13.13 -20.72 -12.16
CA TYR A 137 13.91 -21.54 -11.24
C TYR A 137 13.98 -20.94 -9.83
N ALA A 138 14.09 -19.63 -9.69
CA ALA A 138 14.13 -18.97 -8.38
C ALA A 138 12.77 -19.05 -7.65
N ASN A 139 11.67 -18.81 -8.36
CA ASN A 139 10.33 -18.78 -7.78
C ASN A 139 9.87 -20.14 -7.20
N ARG A 140 10.37 -21.26 -7.74
CA ARG A 140 9.97 -22.59 -7.25
C ARG A 140 10.50 -22.91 -5.85
N GLU A 141 11.58 -22.26 -5.43
CA GLU A 141 12.30 -22.55 -4.18
C GLU A 141 11.75 -21.76 -2.98
N LEU A 142 11.08 -20.64 -3.21
CA LEU A 142 10.60 -19.76 -2.14
C LEU A 142 9.52 -20.41 -1.26
N PHE A 143 8.56 -21.10 -1.86
CA PHE A 143 7.42 -21.70 -1.17
C PHE A 143 7.76 -22.96 -0.37
N MET A 144 9.04 -23.24 -0.20
CA MET A 144 9.59 -24.39 0.50
C MET A 144 10.07 -24.05 1.91
N LYS A 145 10.18 -22.75 2.26
CA LYS A 145 10.88 -22.29 3.48
C LYS A 145 10.01 -22.20 4.74
N ASP A 146 8.68 -22.30 4.69
CA ASP A 146 7.89 -22.16 5.93
C ASP A 146 6.76 -23.18 6.12
N THR A 147 7.13 -24.34 6.68
CA THR A 147 6.21 -25.14 7.50
C THR A 147 6.79 -25.48 8.87
N GLN A 148 7.98 -24.96 9.21
CA GLN A 148 8.66 -25.24 10.49
C GLN A 148 8.24 -24.27 11.61
N ASN A 149 7.64 -23.12 11.32
CA ASN A 149 7.28 -22.13 12.35
C ASN A 149 5.80 -22.08 12.73
N ASN A 150 4.93 -22.90 12.11
CA ASN A 150 3.50 -22.92 12.45
C ASN A 150 3.18 -23.71 13.75
N GLY A 151 4.06 -23.62 14.75
CA GLY A 151 3.96 -24.34 16.02
C GLY A 151 4.83 -23.85 17.18
N ARG A 152 5.61 -22.77 17.00
CA ARG A 152 6.31 -22.11 18.13
C ARG A 152 5.98 -20.62 18.16
N SER A 153 4.73 -20.32 18.52
CA SER A 153 4.48 -19.09 19.25
C SER A 153 5.35 -19.13 20.51
N LYS A 154 6.27 -18.16 20.66
CA LYS A 154 6.94 -17.92 21.94
C LYS A 154 5.82 -17.68 22.96
N PRO A 155 5.77 -18.37 24.12
CA PRO A 155 4.67 -18.21 25.05
C PRO A 155 4.63 -16.75 25.48
N ALA A 156 3.48 -16.11 25.24
CA ALA A 156 3.23 -14.75 25.69
C ALA A 156 3.45 -14.70 27.22
N MET A 157 4.33 -13.79 27.68
CA MET A 157 4.47 -13.50 29.11
C MET A 157 3.09 -13.16 29.69
N SER A 158 2.70 -13.88 30.74
CA SER A 158 1.41 -13.69 31.41
C SER A 158 1.23 -12.25 31.90
N GLY A 159 0.00 -11.75 31.78
CA GLY A 159 -0.37 -10.36 32.06
C GLY A 159 0.03 -9.84 33.44
N GLY A 160 0.24 -10.72 34.42
CA GLY A 160 0.70 -10.36 35.77
C GLY A 160 2.10 -9.73 35.81
N ARG A 161 3.02 -10.11 34.91
CA ARG A 161 4.38 -9.53 34.88
C ARG A 161 4.45 -8.16 34.20
N ARG A 162 3.49 -7.82 33.33
CA ARG A 162 3.42 -6.51 32.66
C ARG A 162 2.88 -5.41 33.57
N LEU A 163 1.95 -5.74 34.47
CA LEU A 163 1.38 -4.81 35.46
C LEU A 163 2.39 -4.40 36.54
N ALA A 164 3.26 -5.31 36.98
CA ALA A 164 4.27 -5.00 38.00
C ALA A 164 5.37 -4.02 37.52
N TRP A 165 5.69 -4.01 36.22
CA TRP A 165 6.67 -3.07 35.65
C TRP A 165 6.08 -1.70 35.30
N GLY A 166 4.81 -1.64 34.88
CA GLY A 166 4.14 -0.38 34.54
C GLY A 166 3.81 0.52 35.74
N ALA A 167 3.49 -0.09 36.89
CA ALA A 167 3.11 0.66 38.10
C ALA A 167 4.29 1.45 38.71
N GLY A 168 5.53 0.95 38.60
CA GLY A 168 6.71 1.63 39.16
C GLY A 168 7.10 2.92 38.42
N ILE A 169 6.90 2.97 37.09
CA ILE A 169 7.27 4.13 36.26
C ILE A 169 6.19 5.23 36.35
N GLY A 170 4.92 4.84 36.44
CA GLY A 170 3.80 5.81 36.53
C GLY A 170 3.81 6.65 37.80
N VAL A 171 4.17 6.05 38.95
CA VAL A 171 4.24 6.78 40.24
C VAL A 171 5.40 7.78 40.24
N LEU A 172 6.52 7.45 39.59
CA LEU A 172 7.69 8.33 39.50
C LEU A 172 7.42 9.56 38.62
N LEU A 173 6.71 9.39 37.50
CA LEU A 173 6.39 10.48 36.58
C LEU A 173 5.31 11.42 37.14
N PHE A 174 4.36 10.91 37.91
CA PHE A 174 3.33 11.73 38.55
C PHE A 174 3.89 12.61 39.68
N ALA A 175 4.85 12.10 40.45
CA ALA A 175 5.52 12.88 41.50
C ALA A 175 6.36 14.04 40.95
N ILE A 176 7.00 13.85 39.78
CA ILE A 176 7.77 14.89 39.09
C ILE A 176 6.83 15.97 38.51
N GLY A 177 5.72 15.58 37.88
CA GLY A 177 4.74 16.51 37.34
C GLY A 177 4.06 17.38 38.40
N TYR A 178 3.72 16.81 39.56
CA TYR A 178 3.07 17.56 40.66
C TYR A 178 4.04 18.57 41.29
N GLY A 179 5.33 18.24 41.42
CA GLY A 179 6.36 19.14 41.93
C GLY A 179 6.65 20.34 41.02
N MET A 180 6.43 20.22 39.71
CA MET A 180 6.64 21.30 38.72
C MET A 180 5.45 22.27 38.64
N ASN A 181 4.22 21.80 38.90
CA ASN A 181 3.03 22.65 38.93
C ASN A 181 2.95 23.49 40.23
N ALA A 182 3.28 22.89 41.39
CA ALA A 182 3.27 23.58 42.69
C ALA A 182 4.28 24.74 42.83
N LYS A 183 5.28 24.83 41.91
CA LYS A 183 6.29 25.90 41.87
C LYS A 183 6.01 26.99 40.83
N GLY A 184 4.83 26.96 40.17
CA GLY A 184 4.38 28.06 39.29
C GLY A 184 5.15 28.19 37.97
N TRP A 185 5.83 27.14 37.50
CA TRP A 185 6.73 27.22 36.33
C TRP A 185 6.03 27.04 34.97
N LEU A 186 4.73 26.74 34.95
CA LEU A 186 3.91 26.61 33.75
C LEU A 186 2.62 27.41 33.90
N SER A 187 2.60 28.63 33.37
CA SER A 187 1.37 29.36 33.07
C SER A 187 1.31 29.55 31.56
N PHE A 188 0.42 28.82 30.89
CA PHE A 188 0.09 29.05 29.48
C PHE A 188 -1.39 29.36 29.38
N SER A 189 -1.70 30.62 29.12
CA SER A 189 -3.05 31.08 28.80
C SER A 189 -3.21 31.04 27.28
N LEU A 190 -4.02 30.11 26.77
CA LEU A 190 -4.45 30.09 25.38
C LEU A 190 -5.86 30.70 25.31
N GLY A 191 -5.94 31.92 24.78
CA GLY A 191 -7.20 32.47 24.27
C GLY A 191 -7.45 31.96 22.85
N SER A 192 -8.67 31.53 22.55
CA SER A 192 -9.13 31.23 21.18
C SER A 192 -9.51 32.52 20.45
N PRO A 193 -9.21 32.68 19.14
CA PRO A 193 -9.83 33.72 18.33
C PRO A 193 -11.12 33.23 17.67
N ASP A 194 -12.07 34.16 17.55
CA ASP A 194 -13.42 34.01 17.03
C ASP A 194 -13.50 33.80 15.50
N ASN A 195 -14.50 33.01 15.06
CA ASN A 195 -14.80 32.69 13.65
C ASN A 195 -15.56 33.82 12.90
N GLY A 196 -14.99 35.01 12.81
CA GLY A 196 -15.53 36.10 11.99
C GLY A 196 -15.02 36.05 10.53
N THR A 197 -15.90 36.21 9.54
CA THR A 197 -15.51 36.44 8.14
C THR A 197 -14.93 37.85 7.97
N THR A 198 -13.62 37.99 8.20
CA THR A 198 -12.89 39.25 7.99
C THR A 198 -12.51 39.39 6.53
N GLN A 199 -12.82 40.54 5.90
CA GLN A 199 -12.19 40.89 4.62
C GLN A 199 -10.70 41.15 4.86
N LEU A 200 -9.84 40.44 4.14
CA LEU A 200 -8.39 40.53 4.27
C LEU A 200 -7.93 41.96 3.93
N GLY A 201 -7.35 42.66 4.92
CA GLY A 201 -6.73 43.97 4.72
C GLY A 201 -5.43 43.86 3.92
N GLU A 202 -4.98 44.98 3.34
CA GLU A 202 -3.68 45.06 2.68
C GLU A 202 -2.54 44.80 3.69
N ALA A 203 -1.57 43.97 3.30
CA ALA A 203 -0.46 43.59 4.15
C ALA A 203 0.41 44.81 4.49
N THR A 204 0.69 45.02 5.78
CA THR A 204 1.53 46.12 6.27
C THR A 204 3.02 45.91 5.97
N TYR A 205 3.39 44.70 5.54
CA TYR A 205 4.74 44.31 5.15
C TYR A 205 4.71 43.66 3.75
N SER A 206 5.28 44.36 2.76
CA SER A 206 5.22 43.93 1.36
C SER A 206 6.19 42.80 1.05
N ARG A 207 5.88 42.01 0.02
CA ARG A 207 6.76 40.95 -0.46
C ARG A 207 8.13 41.47 -0.91
N GLU A 208 8.19 42.68 -1.49
CA GLU A 208 9.47 43.28 -1.87
C GLU A 208 10.34 43.59 -0.65
N ALA A 209 9.74 44.03 0.46
CA ALA A 209 10.44 44.26 1.72
C ALA A 209 10.95 42.93 2.31
N MET A 210 10.12 41.88 2.31
CA MET A 210 10.52 40.54 2.75
C MET A 210 11.68 39.96 1.91
N GLU A 211 11.62 40.10 0.59
CA GLU A 211 12.66 39.60 -0.32
C GLU A 211 13.97 40.40 -0.19
N ALA A 212 13.88 41.71 0.04
CA ALA A 212 15.03 42.56 0.33
C ALA A 212 15.70 42.16 1.66
N ASP A 213 14.92 41.92 2.71
CA ASP A 213 15.41 41.50 4.02
C ASP A 213 16.02 40.09 3.97
N ARG A 214 15.42 39.15 3.24
CA ARG A 214 15.98 37.81 3.03
C ARG A 214 17.31 37.85 2.28
N LYS A 215 17.44 38.77 1.32
CA LYS A 215 18.69 39.00 0.58
C LYS A 215 19.75 39.67 1.46
N ALA A 216 19.36 40.55 2.39
CA ALA A 216 20.24 41.10 3.41
C ALA A 216 20.73 40.02 4.38
N GLN A 217 19.82 39.17 4.88
CA GLN A 217 20.11 38.07 5.79
C GLN A 217 20.99 36.96 5.16
N SER A 218 20.90 36.76 3.85
CA SER A 218 21.82 35.84 3.16
C SER A 218 23.27 36.31 3.14
N LYS A 219 23.51 37.62 3.33
CA LYS A 219 24.85 38.23 3.35
C LYS A 219 25.41 38.37 4.76
N ASP A 220 24.53 38.56 5.76
CA ASP A 220 24.87 38.54 7.17
C ASP A 220 23.77 37.79 7.96
N LYS A 221 24.13 36.65 8.55
CA LYS A 221 23.20 35.79 9.29
C LYS A 221 22.63 36.45 10.55
N HIS A 222 23.18 37.59 10.99
CA HIS A 222 22.72 38.35 12.16
C HIS A 222 21.96 39.64 11.80
N SER A 223 21.65 39.88 10.51
CA SER A 223 20.87 41.05 10.10
C SER A 223 19.36 40.93 10.40
N VAL A 224 18.58 41.94 9.98
CA VAL A 224 17.10 42.01 10.09
C VAL A 224 16.46 40.66 9.76
N THR A 225 15.60 40.18 10.65
CA THR A 225 14.81 38.96 10.43
C THR A 225 13.68 39.28 9.48
N ALA A 226 13.62 38.59 8.33
CA ALA A 226 12.54 38.78 7.37
C ALA A 226 11.18 38.48 8.04
N GLY A 227 10.27 39.45 8.02
CA GLY A 227 8.93 39.32 8.59
C GLY A 227 8.04 38.41 7.73
N MET A 228 7.02 37.80 8.33
CA MET A 228 5.92 37.19 7.56
C MET A 228 4.94 38.29 7.14
N PRO A 229 4.47 38.32 5.88
CA PRO A 229 3.47 39.28 5.44
C PRO A 229 2.15 38.98 6.17
N VAL A 230 1.83 39.82 7.15
CA VAL A 230 0.58 39.75 7.91
C VAL A 230 -0.28 40.97 7.59
N GLY A 231 -1.60 40.77 7.61
CA GLY A 231 -2.58 41.85 7.51
C GLY A 231 -2.60 42.70 8.77
N ALA A 232 -3.35 43.79 8.75
CA ALA A 232 -3.57 44.65 9.93
C ALA A 232 -4.20 43.91 11.13
N ASP A 233 -4.81 42.75 10.87
CA ASP A 233 -5.39 41.82 11.84
C ASP A 233 -4.39 40.78 12.39
N GLY A 234 -3.12 40.84 11.96
CA GLY A 234 -2.06 39.92 12.40
C GLY A 234 -2.07 38.56 11.72
N TYR A 235 -2.97 38.31 10.77
CA TYR A 235 -3.05 37.05 10.03
C TYR A 235 -2.22 37.07 8.75
N TYR A 236 -1.61 35.92 8.41
CA TYR A 236 -0.80 35.78 7.20
C TYR A 236 -1.61 36.04 5.92
N VAL A 237 -1.12 36.92 5.07
CA VAL A 237 -1.72 37.22 3.76
C VAL A 237 -1.02 36.39 2.69
N PRO A 238 -1.69 35.38 2.09
CA PRO A 238 -1.08 34.53 1.08
C PRO A 238 -0.85 35.34 -0.22
N PRO A 239 0.21 35.01 -0.98
CA PRO A 239 0.51 35.69 -2.24
C PRO A 239 -0.56 35.41 -3.31
N PRO A 240 -0.70 36.29 -4.33
CA PRO A 240 -1.63 36.08 -5.43
C PRO A 240 -1.31 34.78 -6.21
N GLU A 241 -2.35 34.08 -6.66
CA GLU A 241 -2.33 32.73 -7.24
C GLU A 241 -1.28 32.55 -8.36
N SER A 242 -1.07 33.58 -9.18
CA SER A 242 -0.10 33.59 -10.28
C SER A 242 1.37 33.53 -9.84
N SER A 243 1.65 33.75 -8.56
CA SER A 243 3.01 33.87 -8.02
C SER A 243 3.42 32.73 -7.09
N ILE A 244 2.56 31.72 -6.95
CA ILE A 244 2.80 30.52 -6.15
C ILE A 244 3.43 29.45 -7.05
N PRO A 245 4.66 28.99 -6.76
CA PRO A 245 5.31 27.99 -7.58
C PRO A 245 4.59 26.62 -7.49
N ASP A 246 4.48 25.88 -8.61
CA ASP A 246 3.92 24.51 -8.71
C ASP A 246 4.91 23.50 -8.11
N THR A 247 5.19 23.64 -6.81
CA THR A 247 6.08 22.76 -6.03
C THR A 247 5.27 21.64 -5.34
N PRO A 248 5.89 20.51 -4.97
CA PRO A 248 5.20 19.42 -4.30
C PRO A 248 4.63 19.82 -2.93
N TYR A 249 5.48 20.33 -2.02
CA TYR A 249 5.12 20.89 -0.70
C TYR A 249 6.24 21.82 -0.19
N PRO A 250 5.94 22.85 0.62
CA PRO A 250 4.60 23.40 0.88
C PRO A 250 3.95 23.90 -0.42
N ALA A 251 2.68 23.59 -0.61
CA ALA A 251 1.98 23.85 -1.86
C ALA A 251 0.59 24.44 -1.59
N TYR A 252 0.21 25.43 -2.38
CA TYR A 252 -1.14 25.95 -2.34
C TYR A 252 -2.13 24.92 -2.88
N ARG A 253 -3.23 24.70 -2.16
CA ARG A 253 -4.29 23.80 -2.58
C ARG A 253 -5.61 24.54 -2.75
N SER A 254 -6.14 24.52 -3.97
CA SER A 254 -7.44 25.11 -4.29
C SER A 254 -8.60 24.55 -3.47
N LYS A 255 -8.54 23.26 -3.09
CA LYS A 255 -9.56 22.62 -2.23
C LYS A 255 -9.71 23.31 -0.87
N THR A 256 -8.60 23.73 -0.27
CA THR A 256 -8.57 24.33 1.08
C THR A 256 -8.31 25.84 1.04
N LYS A 257 -8.02 26.39 -0.15
CA LYS A 257 -7.63 27.80 -0.38
C LYS A 257 -6.49 28.26 0.55
N ALA A 258 -5.56 27.36 0.85
CA ALA A 258 -4.47 27.59 1.78
C ALA A 258 -3.20 26.84 1.33
N ILE A 259 -2.06 27.30 1.82
CA ILE A 259 -0.78 26.57 1.70
C ILE A 259 -0.86 25.36 2.63
N SER A 260 -0.68 24.17 2.07
CA SER A 260 -0.60 22.92 2.82
C SER A 260 0.86 22.49 2.94
N THR A 261 1.26 22.09 4.14
CA THR A 261 2.50 21.35 4.37
C THR A 261 2.35 19.90 3.90
N LEU A 262 3.47 19.15 3.89
CA LEU A 262 3.43 17.70 3.66
C LEU A 262 2.61 17.00 4.76
N GLU A 263 2.75 17.44 6.00
CA GLU A 263 1.98 16.90 7.13
C GLU A 263 0.47 17.12 6.95
N ASP A 264 0.05 18.33 6.56
CA ASP A 264 -1.37 18.63 6.27
C ASP A 264 -1.93 17.75 5.14
N ARG A 265 -1.09 17.37 4.17
CA ARG A 265 -1.47 16.41 3.13
C ARG A 265 -1.70 15.02 3.71
N ILE A 266 -0.78 14.55 4.56
CA ILE A 266 -0.83 13.22 5.18
C ILE A 266 -2.04 13.13 6.12
N ILE A 267 -2.29 14.15 6.96
CA ILE A 267 -3.52 14.26 7.77
C ILE A 267 -4.77 14.13 6.89
N GLY A 268 -4.79 14.82 5.75
CA GLY A 268 -5.86 14.69 4.77
C GLY A 268 -6.01 13.27 4.21
N CYS A 269 -4.92 12.54 3.97
CA CYS A 269 -4.97 11.13 3.57
C CYS A 269 -5.63 10.25 4.64
N PHE A 270 -5.24 10.41 5.91
CA PHE A 270 -5.89 9.68 7.01
C PHE A 270 -7.39 10.00 7.10
N THR A 271 -7.72 11.28 7.00
CA THR A 271 -9.09 11.77 7.16
C THR A 271 -10.02 11.28 6.04
N TYR A 272 -9.59 11.35 4.78
CA TYR A 272 -10.49 11.10 3.64
C TYR A 272 -10.29 9.74 2.98
N SER A 273 -9.05 9.25 2.90
CA SER A 273 -8.74 8.00 2.19
C SER A 273 -8.72 6.80 3.13
N MET A 274 -8.26 7.00 4.37
CA MET A 274 -8.26 5.95 5.40
C MET A 274 -9.50 5.98 6.29
N ASN A 275 -10.41 6.93 6.05
CA ASN A 275 -11.68 7.04 6.78
C ASN A 275 -11.47 7.03 8.31
N ALA A 276 -10.56 7.87 8.81
CA ALA A 276 -10.18 7.89 10.22
C ALA A 276 -11.38 8.08 11.18
N GLN A 277 -12.48 8.67 10.71
CA GLN A 277 -13.73 8.83 11.46
C GLN A 277 -14.38 7.49 11.85
N ALA A 278 -14.15 6.43 11.07
CA ALA A 278 -14.61 5.08 11.34
C ALA A 278 -13.57 4.21 12.07
N SER A 279 -12.39 4.75 12.38
CA SER A 279 -11.37 4.06 13.16
C SER A 279 -11.75 3.98 14.64
N SER A 280 -11.06 3.15 15.42
CA SER A 280 -11.27 3.04 16.87
C SER A 280 -11.01 4.34 17.63
N SER A 281 -10.14 5.23 17.13
CA SER A 281 -9.92 6.56 17.69
C SER A 281 -10.93 7.60 17.22
N GLY A 282 -11.69 7.33 16.15
CA GLY A 282 -12.68 8.25 15.55
C GLY A 282 -12.09 9.51 14.90
N VAL A 283 -10.77 9.67 14.93
CA VAL A 283 -10.04 10.83 14.37
C VAL A 283 -8.69 10.39 13.82
N ALA A 284 -8.16 11.20 12.89
CA ALA A 284 -6.79 11.03 12.41
C ALA A 284 -5.77 11.25 13.54
N PRO A 285 -4.54 10.72 13.44
CA PRO A 285 -3.48 11.01 14.40
C PRO A 285 -3.30 12.53 14.59
N PRO A 286 -2.97 13.01 15.81
CA PRO A 286 -2.78 14.43 16.06
C PRO A 286 -1.57 14.98 15.29
N ALA A 287 -1.65 16.24 14.87
CA ALA A 287 -0.52 16.94 14.26
C ALA A 287 0.69 16.95 15.21
N GLY A 288 1.89 16.84 14.65
CA GLY A 288 3.15 16.69 15.37
C GLY A 288 3.40 15.29 15.94
N SER A 289 2.52 14.32 15.70
CA SER A 289 2.71 12.95 16.20
C SER A 289 3.87 12.22 15.52
N ASP A 290 4.42 11.25 16.25
CA ASP A 290 5.47 10.36 15.76
C ASP A 290 5.07 9.65 14.46
N VAL A 291 3.77 9.34 14.28
CA VAL A 291 3.24 8.74 13.04
C VAL A 291 3.56 9.60 11.83
N TYR A 292 3.33 10.91 11.90
CA TYR A 292 3.62 11.81 10.78
C TYR A 292 5.11 12.04 10.61
N ARG A 293 5.87 12.15 11.72
CA ARG A 293 7.33 12.23 11.66
C ARG A 293 7.93 11.04 10.92
N ASP A 294 7.52 9.83 11.25
CA ASP A 294 8.06 8.60 10.67
C ASP A 294 7.68 8.48 9.18
N LEU A 295 6.42 8.77 8.82
CA LEU A 295 5.97 8.79 7.42
C LEU A 295 6.71 9.84 6.60
N MET A 296 6.87 11.06 7.12
CA MET A 296 7.60 12.12 6.44
C MET A 296 9.10 11.79 6.33
N THR A 297 9.69 11.16 7.34
CA THR A 297 11.09 10.70 7.32
C THR A 297 11.30 9.66 6.22
N TYR A 298 10.38 8.69 6.11
CA TYR A 298 10.40 7.71 5.02
C TYR A 298 10.24 8.37 3.64
N MET A 299 9.27 9.30 3.49
CA MET A 299 9.08 10.03 2.23
C MET A 299 10.29 10.89 1.86
N TYR A 300 10.95 11.50 2.85
CA TYR A 300 12.19 12.25 2.68
C TYR A 300 13.32 11.33 2.19
N TRP A 301 13.52 10.18 2.85
CA TRP A 301 14.51 9.19 2.44
C TRP A 301 14.25 8.67 1.01
N MET A 302 12.99 8.39 0.66
CA MET A 302 12.59 8.00 -0.70
C MET A 302 12.82 9.10 -1.75
N SER A 303 12.96 10.36 -1.33
CA SER A 303 13.19 11.52 -2.19
C SER A 303 14.67 11.91 -2.29
N ASP A 304 15.58 11.07 -1.78
CA ASP A 304 17.02 11.35 -1.82
C ASP A 304 17.50 11.62 -3.26
N GLY A 305 18.29 12.69 -3.42
CA GLY A 305 18.75 13.18 -4.72
C GLY A 305 17.71 13.93 -5.58
N ALA A 306 16.44 14.03 -5.16
CA ALA A 306 15.43 14.80 -5.91
C ALA A 306 15.61 16.32 -5.75
N PRO A 307 15.46 17.11 -6.83
CA PRO A 307 15.55 18.58 -6.74
C PRO A 307 14.39 19.16 -5.92
N THR A 308 14.72 19.99 -4.92
CA THR A 308 13.72 20.70 -4.12
C THR A 308 13.00 21.76 -4.95
N GLY A 309 11.68 21.86 -4.78
CA GLY A 309 10.87 22.89 -5.44
C GLY A 309 10.61 22.65 -6.93
N GLN A 310 10.88 21.45 -7.44
CA GLN A 310 10.59 21.09 -8.82
C GLN A 310 9.56 19.98 -8.90
N LYS A 311 8.75 20.03 -9.96
CA LYS A 311 7.83 18.95 -10.32
C LYS A 311 8.60 17.84 -11.01
N LEU A 312 8.58 16.65 -10.42
CA LEU A 312 9.27 15.49 -10.97
C LEU A 312 8.48 14.85 -12.12
N PRO A 313 9.14 14.30 -13.15
CA PRO A 313 8.51 13.44 -14.13
C PRO A 313 7.77 12.28 -13.44
N GLY A 314 6.52 12.02 -13.85
CA GLY A 314 5.67 10.98 -13.23
C GLY A 314 4.93 11.42 -11.97
N ALA A 315 5.06 12.69 -11.54
CA ALA A 315 4.30 13.20 -10.40
C ALA A 315 2.78 13.25 -10.69
N GLY A 316 2.00 12.56 -9.84
CA GLY A 316 0.54 12.51 -9.94
C GLY A 316 0.03 11.58 -11.05
N PHE A 317 -1.25 11.75 -11.42
CA PHE A 317 -1.84 10.98 -12.51
C PHE A 317 -1.73 11.71 -13.85
N PRO A 318 -1.46 11.02 -14.96
CA PRO A 318 -1.57 11.59 -16.29
C PRO A 318 -2.95 12.22 -16.51
N LYS A 319 -3.00 13.45 -17.02
CA LYS A 319 -4.27 14.08 -17.39
C LYS A 319 -4.79 13.44 -18.67
N VAL A 320 -5.94 12.78 -18.59
CA VAL A 320 -6.65 12.30 -19.78
C VAL A 320 -7.46 13.43 -20.40
N LYS A 321 -7.45 13.53 -21.74
CA LYS A 321 -8.29 14.49 -22.47
C LYS A 321 -9.75 14.09 -22.24
N LYS A 322 -10.55 15.02 -21.72
CA LYS A 322 -11.99 14.81 -21.56
C LYS A 322 -12.62 14.72 -22.95
N THR A 323 -13.47 13.71 -23.15
CA THR A 323 -14.27 13.54 -24.36
C THR A 323 -15.44 14.51 -24.35
N GLU A 324 -15.86 14.98 -25.52
CA GLU A 324 -17.06 15.83 -25.66
C GLU A 324 -18.34 15.05 -25.30
N LEU A 325 -18.32 13.72 -25.43
CA LEU A 325 -19.42 12.82 -25.09
C LEU A 325 -19.64 12.66 -23.58
N GLY A 326 -18.75 13.18 -22.73
CA GLY A 326 -18.82 12.99 -21.27
C GLY A 326 -18.54 11.53 -20.84
N TYR A 327 -19.16 11.11 -19.74
CA TYR A 327 -19.04 9.75 -19.19
C TYR A 327 -20.38 9.01 -19.28
N ASP A 328 -20.31 7.69 -19.51
CA ASP A 328 -21.47 6.79 -19.54
C ASP A 328 -21.31 5.71 -18.46
N VAL A 329 -22.20 5.73 -17.46
CA VAL A 329 -22.19 4.79 -16.34
C VAL A 329 -22.60 3.38 -16.76
N ALA A 330 -23.51 3.25 -17.73
CA ALA A 330 -23.94 1.93 -18.22
C ALA A 330 -22.78 1.23 -18.95
N ARG A 331 -22.10 1.96 -19.84
CA ARG A 331 -20.85 1.48 -20.45
C ARG A 331 -19.76 1.23 -19.41
N GLY A 332 -19.65 2.10 -18.41
CA GLY A 332 -18.72 1.93 -17.29
C GLY A 332 -18.95 0.62 -16.53
N LYS A 333 -20.21 0.24 -16.30
CA LYS A 333 -20.59 -1.03 -15.67
C LYS A 333 -20.19 -2.25 -16.50
N GLU A 334 -20.32 -2.17 -17.82
CA GLU A 334 -19.86 -3.23 -18.72
C GLU A 334 -18.34 -3.38 -18.66
N VAL A 335 -17.59 -2.27 -18.73
CA VAL A 335 -16.13 -2.27 -18.59
C VAL A 335 -15.72 -2.85 -17.25
N TYR A 336 -16.39 -2.47 -16.16
CA TYR A 336 -16.12 -2.99 -14.82
C TYR A 336 -16.36 -4.50 -14.71
N THR A 337 -17.52 -4.95 -15.21
CA THR A 337 -17.88 -6.38 -15.24
C THR A 337 -16.83 -7.21 -15.96
N ASN A 338 -16.36 -6.72 -17.10
CA ASN A 338 -15.46 -7.49 -17.97
C ASN A 338 -14.00 -7.47 -17.49
N ASN A 339 -13.54 -6.37 -16.86
CA ASN A 339 -12.11 -6.15 -16.61
C ASN A 339 -11.74 -6.02 -15.13
N CYS A 340 -12.69 -5.69 -14.25
CA CYS A 340 -12.39 -5.31 -12.87
C CYS A 340 -12.92 -6.30 -11.84
N VAL A 341 -14.06 -6.95 -12.11
CA VAL A 341 -14.75 -7.86 -11.18
C VAL A 341 -13.85 -9.02 -10.71
N LEU A 342 -12.93 -9.49 -11.54
CA LEU A 342 -12.02 -10.58 -11.18
C LEU A 342 -11.26 -10.31 -9.88
N CYS A 343 -10.87 -9.05 -9.65
CA CYS A 343 -10.12 -8.64 -8.46
C CYS A 343 -10.97 -7.84 -7.47
N HIS A 344 -11.88 -7.00 -7.98
CA HIS A 344 -12.67 -6.09 -7.15
C HIS A 344 -14.04 -6.64 -6.74
N ALA A 345 -14.39 -7.84 -7.21
CA ALA A 345 -15.69 -8.49 -7.06
C ALA A 345 -16.84 -7.70 -7.70
N VAL A 346 -18.02 -8.31 -7.78
CA VAL A 346 -19.16 -7.80 -8.57
C VAL A 346 -19.70 -6.46 -8.07
N ASP A 347 -19.60 -6.20 -6.77
CA ASP A 347 -20.14 -5.01 -6.11
C ASP A 347 -19.03 -4.08 -5.58
N GLY A 348 -17.77 -4.30 -5.97
CA GLY A 348 -16.64 -3.49 -5.51
C GLY A 348 -16.23 -3.73 -4.06
N GLN A 349 -16.69 -4.83 -3.45
CA GLN A 349 -16.31 -5.20 -2.08
C GLN A 349 -14.83 -5.60 -1.93
N GLY A 350 -14.14 -5.83 -3.04
CA GLY A 350 -12.76 -6.31 -3.05
C GLY A 350 -12.65 -7.79 -2.67
N GLN A 351 -11.41 -8.23 -2.46
CA GLN A 351 -11.08 -9.56 -1.96
C GLN A 351 -10.13 -9.39 -0.78
N LYS A 352 -10.24 -10.27 0.20
CA LYS A 352 -9.34 -10.36 1.34
C LYS A 352 -8.59 -11.68 1.26
N ASP A 353 -7.34 -11.67 1.68
CA ASP A 353 -6.63 -12.92 1.93
C ASP A 353 -7.16 -13.58 3.22
N ALA A 354 -6.73 -14.80 3.52
CA ALA A 354 -7.26 -15.54 4.67
C ALA A 354 -6.89 -14.92 6.03
N GLU A 355 -5.95 -13.95 6.06
CA GLU A 355 -5.42 -13.34 7.28
C GLU A 355 -5.87 -11.89 7.50
N SER A 356 -6.70 -11.30 6.61
CA SER A 356 -7.15 -9.89 6.64
C SER A 356 -8.66 -9.67 6.84
#